data_AF-A0AAJ3PW89-F1
#
_entry.id   AF-A0AAJ3PW89-F1
#
_cell.length_a   1.000
_cell.length_b   1.000
_cell.length_c   1.000
_cell.angle_alpha   90.00
_cell.angle_beta   90.00
_cell.angle_gamma   90.00
#
_symmetry.space_group_name_H-M   'P 1'
#
loop_
_entity.id
_entity.type
_entity.pdbx_description
1 polymer ?
#
loop_
_entity_poly.entity_id
_entity_poly.type
_entity_poly.pdbx_seq_one_letter_code
_entity_poly.pdbx_strand_id
1 'polypeptide(L)' 'MTRFLLDTNILSNIVKPQPSESLLAWMSTQRDEDLFIASLTVAEIR' A
#
# COMPACT_ATOMS: atom_id res chain seq x y z
N MET A 1 -3.09 -8.25 16.91
CA MET A 1 -3.33 -7.28 15.82
C MET A 1 -2.09 -7.23 14.95
N THR A 2 -2.24 -7.36 13.65
CA THR A 2 -1.14 -7.37 12.68
C THR A 2 -1.01 -5.98 12.08
N ARG A 3 0.23 -5.50 11.93
CA ARG A 3 0.55 -4.21 11.30
C ARG A 3 1.34 -4.47 10.04
N PHE A 4 1.12 -3.67 9.01
CA PHE A 4 1.75 -3.83 7.70
C PHE A 4 2.62 -2.63 7.37
N LEU A 5 3.85 -2.89 6.93
CA LEU A 5 4.69 -1.89 6.30
C LEU A 5 4.55 -2.04 4.78
N LEU A 6 4.02 -1.01 4.13
CA LEU A 6 3.79 -1.01 2.70
C LEU A 6 5.08 -0.68 1.95
N ASP A 7 5.39 -1.51 0.97
CA ASP A 7 6.49 -1.31 0.03
C ASP A 7 6.04 -0.47 -1.17
N THR A 8 6.99 0.06 -1.93
CA THR A 8 6.75 0.92 -3.09
C THR A 8 5.95 0.20 -4.17
N ASN A 9 6.10 -1.13 -4.31
CA ASN A 9 5.34 -1.90 -5.28
C ASN A 9 3.82 -1.92 -5.00
N ILE A 10 3.41 -1.87 -3.74
CA ILE A 10 2.00 -1.85 -3.32
C ILE A 10 1.40 -0.50 -3.68
N LEU A 11 2.06 0.57 -3.24
CA LEU A 11 1.62 1.94 -3.51
C LEU A 11 1.60 2.23 -5.02
N SER A 12 2.64 1.81 -5.74
CA SER A 12 2.73 1.95 -7.20
C SER A 12 1.67 1.14 -7.94
N ASN A 13 1.15 0.04 -7.38
CA ASN A 13 0.10 -0.74 -8.02
C ASN A 13 -1.27 -0.04 -7.93
N ILE A 14 -1.59 0.52 -6.75
CA ILE A 14 -2.89 1.15 -6.46
C ILE A 14 -3.15 2.38 -7.35
N VAL A 15 -2.10 3.09 -7.75
CA VAL A 15 -2.20 4.29 -8.61
C VAL A 15 -2.20 4.01 -10.12
N LYS A 16 -2.06 2.75 -10.55
CA LYS A 16 -2.08 2.41 -11.99
C LYS A 16 -3.47 2.64 -12.59
N PRO A 17 -3.58 2.88 -13.91
CA PRO A 17 -4.87 2.94 -14.59
C PRO A 17 -5.73 1.68 -14.39
N GLN A 18 -5.08 0.53 -14.24
CA GLN A 18 -5.73 -0.75 -13.94
C GLN A 18 -4.98 -1.44 -12.78
N PRO A 19 -5.35 -1.14 -11.53
CA PRO A 19 -4.74 -1.75 -10.35
C PRO A 19 -5.17 -3.21 -10.20
N SER A 20 -4.47 -3.96 -9.35
CA SER A 20 -4.83 -5.33 -9.02
C SER A 20 -6.10 -5.36 -8.14
N GLU A 21 -7.16 -6.01 -8.64
CA GLU A 21 -8.43 -6.12 -7.91
C GLU A 21 -8.28 -6.84 -6.56
N SER A 22 -7.46 -7.90 -6.50
CA SER A 22 -7.20 -8.63 -5.26
C SER A 22 -6.45 -7.78 -4.23
N LEU A 23 -5.55 -6.89 -4.68
CA LEU A 23 -4.88 -5.94 -3.80
C LEU A 23 -5.86 -4.91 -3.25
N LEU A 24 -6.74 -4.36 -4.09
CA LEU A 24 -7.77 -3.41 -3.64
C LEU A 24 -8.73 -4.07 -2.64
N ALA A 25 -9.15 -5.31 -2.90
CA ALA A 25 -10.00 -6.07 -1.98
C ALA A 25 -9.31 -6.37 -0.65
N TRP A 26 -8.01 -6.63 -0.65
CA TRP A 26 -7.25 -6.79 0.59
C TRP A 26 -7.14 -5.46 1.36
N MET A 27 -6.80 -4.37 0.67
CA MET A 27 -6.66 -3.03 1.25
C MET A 27 -7.95 -2.57 1.93
N SER A 28 -9.13 -2.83 1.34
CA SER A 28 -10.42 -2.42 1.90
C SER A 28 -10.79 -3.12 3.22
N THR A 29 -10.10 -4.21 3.56
CA THR A 29 -10.30 -4.93 4.83
C THR A 29 -9.34 -4.49 5.93
N GLN A 30 -8.35 -3.65 5.61
CA GLN A 30 -7.38 -3.14 6.58
C GLN A 30 -7.90 -1.84 7.21
N ARG A 31 -7.49 -1.58 8.45
CA ARG A 31 -7.65 -0.25 9.06
C ARG A 31 -6.44 0.60 8.71
N ASP A 32 -6.68 1.86 8.38
CA ASP A 32 -5.61 2.81 8.01
C ASP A 32 -4.52 2.92 9.10
N GLU A 33 -4.90 2.87 10.38
CA GLU A 33 -3.99 2.93 11.53
C GLU A 33 -3.04 1.71 11.66
N ASP A 34 -3.31 0.63 10.94
CA ASP A 34 -2.47 -0.56 10.87
C ASP A 34 -1.55 -0.58 9.62
N LEU A 35 -1.67 0.41 8.74
CA LEU A 35 -0.90 0.56 7.50
C LEU A 35 0.18 1.64 7.66
N PHE A 36 1.43 1.25 7.48
CA PHE A 36 2.59 2.13 7.65
C PHE A 36 3.37 2.25 6.34
N ILE A 37 4.03 3.38 6.13
CA ILE A 37 4.92 3.62 4.98
C ILE A 37 6.27 4.07 5.52
N ALA A 38 7.36 3.47 5.05
CA ALA A 38 8.70 3.90 5.44
C ALA A 38 9.07 5.22 4.76
N SER A 39 9.86 6.07 5.42
CA SER A 39 10.36 7.31 4.79
C SER A 39 11.17 7.03 3.51
N LEU A 40 11.82 5.87 3.43
CA LEU A 40 12.53 5.43 2.21
C LEU A 40 11.57 5.17 1.05
N THR A 41 10.46 4.46 1.29
CA THR A 41 9.37 4.23 0.32
C THR A 41 8.82 5.56 -0.22
N VAL A 42 8.67 6.57 0.64
CA VAL A 42 8.27 7.92 0.20
C VAL A 42 9.32 8.56 -0.73
N ALA A 43 10.61 8.33 -0.47
CA ALA A 43 11.69 8.87 -1.31
C ALA A 43 11.75 8.21 -2.69
N GLU A 44 11.32 6.96 -2.83
CA GLU A 44 11.29 6.22 -4.10
C GLU A 44 10.15 6.67 -5.04
N ILE A 45 9.08 7.24 -4.49
CA ILE A 45 7.90 7.70 -5.25
C ILE A 45 8.06 9.16 -5.75
N ARG A 46 9.06 9.90 -5.26
CA ARG A 46 9.30 11.30 -5.63
C ARG A 46 9.80 11.50 -7.06
#